data_AF-A0A3P0UQE5-F1
#
_entry.id   AF-A0A3P0UQE5-F1
#
_cell.length_a   1.000
_cell.length_b   1.000
_cell.length_c   1.000
_cell.angle_alpha   90.00
_cell.angle_beta   90.00
_cell.angle_gamma   90.00
#
_symmetry.space_group_name_H-M   'P 1'
#
loop_
_entity.id
_entity.type
_entity.pdbx_description
1 polymer ?
#
loop_
_entity_poly.entity_id
_entity_poly.type
_entity_poly.pdbx_seq_one_letter_code
_entity_poly.pdbx_strand_id
1 'polypeptide(L)'
;MPRKPASKGSDKQVSLFQTPEPPDLLRKAVQAIHIAPKSGKIGLQQRKMFSSLIKNALRQEAFEPGRTSFSISIASLSHESGLNSNNTKYVKDTVNSLISTVVNWDYLAADRSTVWKASGLLAGAELEQSVLKYSFSDQIRSELLNPEIYALIDMRIAREFRRSHSLALWENTVRYEGIGITAKIPLPKFRDLILGQDKASQSYKEYKLFKSKVLVPCIQEVNEVSDHTLELIEHKSGRSVEAVQFKVTRKQSTDTVEDGDVKNEALVEEVAKFGIPRSEARRLITQYGVQRIKAAIAYTLNRTTKKNAAPVDNVAAYFRKALTHGYTLADGQGTEAAAPAKESAQSKQEQIRDKYLAAKVEEAGAYFRELEIDDQTKLIERYNETVAGSKDLTLSPKKKASKLAQTSFFRWLALDTWGEPTSDDLLEFLLKSSLAGN
;
A
#
# COMPACT_ATOMS: atom_id res chain seq x y z
N MET A 1 -8.11 37.69 -27.71
CA MET A 1 -8.52 37.38 -26.32
C MET A 1 -7.54 36.35 -25.74
N PRO A 2 -6.84 36.63 -24.64
CA PRO A 2 -5.90 35.68 -24.05
C PRO A 2 -6.67 34.62 -23.23
N ARG A 3 -6.37 33.33 -23.48
CA ARG A 3 -6.90 32.21 -22.70
C ARG A 3 -6.31 32.21 -21.29
N LYS A 4 -7.19 32.21 -20.29
CA LYS A 4 -6.88 32.10 -18.86
C LYS A 4 -6.25 30.72 -18.56
N PRO A 5 -5.19 30.61 -17.73
CA PRO A 5 -4.63 29.32 -17.36
C PRO A 5 -5.55 28.58 -16.38
N ALA A 6 -5.75 27.28 -16.62
CA ALA A 6 -6.55 26.38 -15.79
C ALA A 6 -5.98 26.24 -14.36
N SER A 7 -6.89 26.13 -13.40
CA SER A 7 -6.64 26.16 -11.96
C SER A 7 -5.74 25.02 -11.46
N LYS A 8 -4.62 25.35 -10.80
CA LYS A 8 -3.76 24.45 -10.01
C LYS A 8 -4.39 23.97 -8.67
N GLY A 9 -5.72 23.97 -8.57
CA GLY A 9 -6.43 23.71 -7.31
C GLY A 9 -6.88 22.26 -7.10
N SER A 10 -7.07 21.49 -8.17
CA SER A 10 -7.68 20.15 -8.09
C SER A 10 -6.74 19.06 -7.59
N ASP A 11 -5.43 19.18 -7.85
CA ASP A 11 -4.48 18.10 -7.51
C ASP A 11 -4.16 18.03 -6.00
N LYS A 12 -4.39 19.11 -5.25
CA LYS A 12 -4.17 19.10 -3.79
C LYS A 12 -5.30 18.44 -3.01
N GLN A 13 -6.50 18.35 -3.58
CA GLN A 13 -7.67 17.81 -2.88
C GLN A 13 -7.74 16.27 -2.97
N VAL A 14 -7.08 15.67 -3.97
CA VAL A 14 -6.96 14.21 -4.14
C VAL A 14 -5.97 13.58 -3.13
N SER A 15 -5.07 14.38 -2.55
CA SER A 15 -4.06 13.93 -1.59
C SER A 15 -4.59 13.68 -0.16
N LEU A 16 -5.83 14.06 0.14
CA LEU A 16 -6.42 13.95 1.49
C LEU A 16 -6.89 12.53 1.84
N PHE A 17 -6.95 11.62 0.86
CA PHE A 17 -7.58 10.30 1.03
C PHE A 17 -6.73 9.13 0.51
N GLN A 18 -5.42 9.32 0.30
CA GLN A 18 -4.54 8.20 0.01
C GLN A 18 -4.21 7.49 1.32
N THR A 19 -4.78 6.30 1.52
CA THR A 19 -4.20 5.32 2.44
C THR A 19 -2.71 5.21 2.10
N PRO A 20 -1.78 5.37 3.06
CA PRO A 20 -0.37 5.25 2.76
C PRO A 20 -0.13 3.87 2.14
N GLU A 21 0.23 3.86 0.84
CA GLU A 21 0.58 2.64 0.12
C GLU A 21 1.64 1.90 0.97
N PRO A 22 1.63 0.57 1.13
CA PRO A 22 2.64 -0.09 1.94
C PRO A 22 4.07 0.19 1.41
N PRO A 23 5.10 0.28 2.28
CA PRO A 23 6.50 0.46 1.87
C PRO A 23 6.93 -0.49 0.76
N ASP A 24 7.40 0.08 -0.36
CA ASP A 24 7.82 -0.69 -1.52
C ASP A 24 9.35 -0.87 -1.51
N LEU A 25 9.82 -1.75 -0.62
CA LEU A 25 11.23 -1.80 -0.27
C LEU A 25 12.11 -2.54 -1.29
N LEU A 26 13.28 -1.97 -1.55
CA LEU A 26 14.39 -2.56 -2.31
C LEU A 26 15.62 -2.63 -1.40
N ARG A 27 16.21 -3.82 -1.25
CA ARG A 27 17.54 -4.02 -0.65
C ARG A 27 18.61 -3.69 -1.69
N LYS A 28 18.97 -2.42 -1.80
CA LYS A 28 19.95 -1.96 -2.79
C LYS A 28 21.37 -2.07 -2.22
N ALA A 29 22.23 -2.82 -2.92
CA ALA A 29 23.64 -2.95 -2.57
C ALA A 29 24.31 -1.58 -2.43
N VAL A 30 25.15 -1.40 -1.40
CA VAL A 30 25.87 -0.13 -1.20
C VAL A 30 26.78 0.19 -2.38
N GLN A 31 27.38 -0.82 -3.00
CA GLN A 31 28.21 -0.70 -4.20
C GLN A 31 27.44 -0.10 -5.38
N ALA A 32 26.13 -0.35 -5.46
CA ALA A 32 25.22 0.20 -6.48
C ALA A 32 24.69 1.60 -6.15
N ILE A 33 24.88 2.05 -4.91
CA ILE A 33 24.55 3.40 -4.44
C ILE A 33 25.76 4.31 -4.61
N HIS A 34 26.95 3.82 -4.24
CA HIS A 34 28.23 4.51 -4.32
C HIS A 34 28.82 4.46 -5.74
N ILE A 35 28.02 4.81 -6.74
CA ILE A 35 28.44 4.86 -8.14
C ILE A 35 28.74 6.29 -8.55
N ALA A 36 29.90 6.50 -9.17
CA ALA A 36 30.28 7.77 -9.78
C ALA A 36 30.50 7.54 -11.30
N PRO A 37 29.62 8.03 -12.18
CA PRO A 37 29.78 7.83 -13.62
C PRO A 37 31.07 8.49 -14.13
N LYS A 38 31.83 7.77 -14.96
CA LYS A 38 33.09 8.23 -15.55
C LYS A 38 32.87 9.33 -16.60
N SER A 39 31.79 9.24 -17.36
CA SER A 39 31.42 10.17 -18.42
C SER A 39 29.93 10.49 -18.34
N GLY A 40 29.56 11.74 -18.60
CA GLY A 40 28.19 12.22 -18.48
C GLY A 40 27.66 12.19 -17.04
N LYS A 41 26.34 12.03 -16.92
CA LYS A 41 25.62 11.99 -15.64
C LYS A 41 24.54 10.92 -15.70
N ILE A 42 24.27 10.27 -14.57
CA ILE A 42 23.11 9.39 -14.47
C ILE A 42 21.87 10.26 -14.32
N GLY A 43 20.97 10.22 -15.29
CA GLY A 43 19.69 10.91 -15.28
C GLY A 43 18.71 10.35 -14.25
N LEU A 44 17.67 11.11 -13.92
CA LEU A 44 16.68 10.70 -12.94
C LEU A 44 15.99 9.39 -13.33
N GLN A 45 15.53 9.32 -14.58
CA GLN A 45 14.83 8.13 -15.07
C GLN A 45 15.74 6.92 -15.20
N GLN A 46 17.02 7.13 -15.50
CA GLN A 46 18.02 6.06 -15.47
C GLN A 46 18.18 5.49 -14.05
N ARG A 47 18.28 6.34 -13.02
CA ARG A 47 18.36 5.88 -11.62
C ARG A 47 17.13 5.10 -11.19
N LYS A 48 15.92 5.59 -11.51
CA LYS A 48 14.65 4.92 -11.18
C LYS A 48 14.52 3.59 -11.93
N MET A 49 14.82 3.58 -13.23
CA MET A 49 14.79 2.37 -14.05
C MET A 49 15.81 1.33 -13.57
N PHE A 50 17.06 1.75 -13.30
CA PHE A 50 18.09 0.86 -12.77
C PHE A 50 17.68 0.22 -11.43
N SER A 51 17.12 1.01 -10.51
CA SER A 51 16.62 0.49 -9.22
C SER A 51 15.45 -0.49 -9.40
N SER A 52 14.55 -0.21 -10.34
CA SER A 52 13.44 -1.11 -10.69
C SER A 52 13.95 -2.43 -11.29
N LEU A 53 14.95 -2.37 -12.17
CA LEU A 53 15.59 -3.55 -12.75
C LEU A 53 16.32 -4.40 -11.71
N ILE A 54 17.03 -3.79 -10.74
CA ILE A 54 17.63 -4.53 -9.62
C ILE A 54 16.53 -5.23 -8.81
N LYS A 55 15.46 -4.50 -8.48
CA LYS A 55 14.34 -5.05 -7.70
C LYS A 55 13.65 -6.23 -8.38
N ASN A 56 13.39 -6.11 -9.68
CA ASN A 56 12.84 -7.21 -10.48
C ASN A 56 13.80 -8.41 -10.53
N ALA A 57 15.11 -8.18 -10.68
CA ALA A 57 16.09 -9.24 -10.71
C ALA A 57 16.17 -9.97 -9.37
N LEU A 58 16.17 -9.26 -8.24
CA LEU A 58 16.12 -9.84 -6.89
C LEU A 58 14.88 -10.72 -6.69
N ARG A 59 13.70 -10.28 -7.18
CA ARG A 59 12.48 -11.10 -7.13
C ARG A 59 12.66 -12.39 -7.92
N GLN A 60 13.18 -12.32 -9.15
CA GLN A 60 13.38 -13.48 -9.99
C GLN A 60 14.43 -14.45 -9.45
N GLU A 61 15.53 -13.94 -8.92
CA GLU A 61 16.58 -14.72 -8.26
C GLU A 61 16.06 -15.48 -7.03
N ALA A 62 15.09 -14.89 -6.30
CA ALA A 62 14.46 -15.56 -5.16
C ALA A 62 13.59 -16.76 -5.57
N PHE A 63 13.03 -16.77 -6.78
CA PHE A 63 12.27 -17.90 -7.32
C PHE A 63 13.16 -18.93 -7.99
N GLU A 64 14.19 -18.50 -8.71
CA GLU A 64 15.14 -19.37 -9.40
C GLU A 64 16.55 -18.76 -9.28
N PRO A 65 17.37 -19.27 -8.32
CA PRO A 65 18.73 -18.79 -8.10
C PRO A 65 19.68 -19.12 -9.24
N GLY A 66 20.73 -18.31 -9.40
CA GLY A 66 21.79 -18.52 -10.38
C GLY A 66 21.49 -17.96 -11.77
N ARG A 67 20.45 -17.13 -11.92
CA ARG A 67 20.08 -16.54 -13.21
C ARG A 67 21.14 -15.55 -13.68
N THR A 68 21.46 -15.64 -14.96
CA THR A 68 22.40 -14.73 -15.64
C THR A 68 21.67 -13.65 -16.45
N SER A 69 20.38 -13.86 -16.73
CA SER A 69 19.50 -12.92 -17.43
C SER A 69 18.13 -12.84 -16.76
N PHE A 70 17.49 -11.68 -16.87
CA PHE A 70 16.22 -11.35 -16.24
C PHE A 70 15.28 -10.75 -17.27
N SER A 71 13.97 -10.91 -17.06
CA SER A 71 12.95 -10.42 -18.01
C SER A 71 11.91 -9.54 -17.33
N ILE A 72 11.51 -8.43 -17.94
CA ILE A 72 10.42 -7.59 -17.45
C ILE A 72 9.61 -7.02 -18.62
N SER A 73 8.28 -6.95 -18.49
CA SER A 73 7.46 -6.28 -19.51
C SER A 73 7.72 -4.77 -19.48
N ILE A 74 7.64 -4.09 -20.63
CA ILE A 74 7.74 -2.62 -20.70
C ILE A 74 6.70 -1.95 -19.81
N ALA A 75 5.47 -2.50 -19.75
CA ALA A 75 4.40 -1.96 -18.93
C ALA A 75 4.76 -2.03 -17.43
N SER A 76 5.24 -3.18 -16.96
CA SER A 76 5.70 -3.37 -15.58
C SER A 76 6.90 -2.46 -15.26
N LEU A 77 7.89 -2.39 -16.15
CA LEU A 77 9.06 -1.53 -15.94
C LEU A 77 8.67 -0.05 -15.86
N SER A 78 7.76 0.38 -16.72
CA SER A 78 7.28 1.77 -16.74
C SER A 78 6.53 2.12 -15.46
N HIS A 79 5.66 1.21 -14.99
CA HIS A 79 4.96 1.35 -13.72
C HIS A 79 5.94 1.41 -12.53
N GLU A 80 6.86 0.44 -12.41
CA GLU A 80 7.79 0.36 -11.27
C GLU A 80 8.76 1.55 -11.18
N SER A 81 9.18 2.06 -12.33
CA SER A 81 10.09 3.21 -12.40
C SER A 81 9.39 4.57 -12.32
N GLY A 82 8.06 4.62 -12.31
CA GLY A 82 7.28 5.86 -12.34
C GLY A 82 7.39 6.62 -13.67
N LEU A 83 7.58 5.90 -14.78
CA LEU A 83 7.55 6.46 -16.12
C LEU A 83 6.10 6.56 -16.61
N ASN A 84 5.56 7.78 -16.62
CA ASN A 84 4.21 8.07 -17.10
C ASN A 84 4.09 8.08 -18.64
N SER A 85 4.89 7.27 -19.35
CA SER A 85 4.92 7.27 -20.81
C SER A 85 4.94 5.85 -21.35
N ASN A 86 3.95 5.50 -22.18
CA ASN A 86 3.94 4.29 -23.00
C ASN A 86 4.93 4.36 -24.19
N ASN A 87 5.98 5.17 -24.07
CA ASN A 87 6.91 5.41 -25.15
C ASN A 87 8.04 4.36 -25.14
N THR A 88 7.82 3.27 -25.88
CA THR A 88 8.82 2.22 -26.10
C THR A 88 10.15 2.75 -26.61
N LYS A 89 10.16 3.82 -27.43
CA LYS A 89 11.41 4.45 -27.88
C LYS A 89 12.18 5.05 -26.70
N TYR A 90 11.48 5.76 -25.81
CA TYR A 90 12.09 6.33 -24.61
C TYR A 90 12.70 5.26 -23.69
N VAL A 91 12.01 4.11 -23.54
CA VAL A 91 12.53 2.97 -22.78
C VAL A 91 13.80 2.43 -23.43
N LYS A 92 13.81 2.20 -24.75
CA LYS A 92 15.01 1.77 -25.50
C LYS A 92 16.16 2.75 -25.34
N ASP A 93 15.92 4.04 -25.47
CA ASP A 93 16.93 5.09 -25.33
C ASP A 93 17.50 5.10 -23.89
N THR A 94 16.64 4.93 -22.88
CA THR A 94 17.07 4.85 -21.48
C THR A 94 17.90 3.60 -21.21
N VAL A 95 17.49 2.43 -21.71
CA VAL A 95 18.22 1.17 -21.59
C VAL A 95 19.58 1.24 -22.28
N ASN A 96 19.64 1.73 -23.51
CA ASN A 96 20.90 1.96 -24.22
C ASN A 96 21.83 2.86 -23.41
N SER A 97 21.28 3.90 -22.80
CA SER A 97 22.07 4.79 -21.96
C SER A 97 22.58 4.09 -20.69
N LEU A 98 21.78 3.23 -20.04
CA LEU A 98 22.24 2.40 -18.91
C LEU A 98 23.41 1.48 -19.30
N ILE A 99 23.36 0.86 -20.48
CA ILE A 99 24.44 0.02 -21.01
C ILE A 99 25.72 0.86 -21.24
N SER A 100 25.58 2.03 -21.87
CA SER A 100 26.72 2.90 -22.19
C SER A 100 27.31 3.66 -20.99
N THR A 101 26.62 3.67 -19.84
CA THR A 101 27.05 4.42 -18.65
C THR A 101 28.07 3.61 -17.85
N VAL A 102 29.35 3.83 -18.13
CA VAL A 102 30.45 3.21 -17.37
C VAL A 102 30.56 3.86 -16.00
N VAL A 103 30.46 3.04 -14.95
CA VAL A 103 30.62 3.46 -13.56
C VAL A 103 31.81 2.77 -12.91
N ASN A 104 32.46 3.49 -11.99
CA ASN A 104 33.30 2.85 -10.99
C ASN A 104 32.38 2.36 -9.87
N TRP A 105 32.46 1.08 -9.54
CA TRP A 105 31.69 0.49 -8.46
C TRP A 105 32.38 0.71 -7.11
N ASP A 106 31.56 0.89 -6.07
CA ASP A 106 32.02 1.19 -4.71
C ASP A 106 33.04 2.35 -4.64
N TYR A 107 32.65 3.52 -5.16
CA TYR A 107 33.53 4.68 -5.26
C TYR A 107 34.00 5.24 -3.91
N LEU A 108 33.29 4.89 -2.82
CA LEU A 108 33.68 5.23 -1.45
C LEU A 108 34.45 4.11 -0.74
N ALA A 109 34.77 3.01 -1.41
CA ALA A 109 35.65 1.99 -0.86
C ALA A 109 36.93 2.64 -0.33
N ALA A 110 37.45 2.11 0.78
CA ALA A 110 38.73 2.53 1.29
C ALA A 110 39.81 2.27 0.22
N ASP A 111 40.74 3.19 0.05
CA ASP A 111 41.82 3.08 -0.95
C ASP A 111 42.75 1.86 -0.74
N ARG A 112 42.54 1.08 0.34
CA ARG A 112 43.20 -0.20 0.62
C ARG A 112 42.56 -1.39 -0.11
N SER A 113 41.42 -1.19 -0.77
CA SER A 113 40.84 -2.18 -1.68
C SER A 113 41.79 -2.39 -2.86
N THR A 114 42.27 -3.61 -3.06
CA THR A 114 43.16 -3.97 -4.18
C THR A 114 42.40 -4.26 -5.47
N VAL A 115 41.07 -4.27 -5.44
CA VAL A 115 40.23 -4.71 -6.56
C VAL A 115 39.48 -3.52 -7.16
N TRP A 116 39.88 -3.11 -8.35
CA TRP A 116 39.17 -2.12 -9.15
C TRP A 116 38.14 -2.81 -10.05
N LYS A 117 36.87 -2.37 -9.97
CA LYS A 117 35.76 -2.89 -10.79
C LYS A 117 35.11 -1.76 -11.57
N ALA A 118 34.92 -1.96 -12.87
CA ALA A 118 34.22 -1.03 -13.74
C ALA A 118 33.38 -1.79 -14.77
N SER A 119 32.13 -1.36 -14.94
CA SER A 119 31.24 -1.89 -15.96
C SER A 119 30.14 -0.87 -16.27
N GLY A 120 29.34 -1.16 -17.30
CA GLY A 120 28.07 -0.48 -17.50
C GLY A 120 27.07 -0.80 -16.37
N LEU A 121 26.03 0.01 -16.21
CA LEU A 121 24.95 -0.32 -15.26
C LEU A 121 24.18 -1.58 -15.68
N LEU A 122 24.16 -1.87 -16.98
CA LEU A 122 23.70 -3.12 -17.58
C LEU A 122 24.80 -3.68 -18.48
N ALA A 123 24.94 -5.01 -18.51
CA ALA A 123 25.85 -5.67 -19.46
C ALA A 123 25.24 -5.75 -20.86
N GLY A 124 23.93 -5.96 -20.95
CA GLY A 124 23.21 -6.00 -22.22
C GLY A 124 21.70 -6.04 -22.00
N ALA A 125 20.98 -5.80 -23.09
CA ALA A 125 19.53 -5.92 -23.12
C ALA A 125 19.03 -6.28 -24.52
N GLU A 126 17.93 -7.03 -24.56
CA GLU A 126 17.21 -7.43 -25.76
C GLU A 126 15.73 -7.13 -25.54
N LEU A 127 15.06 -6.57 -26.54
CA LEU A 127 13.63 -6.30 -26.47
C LEU A 127 12.89 -7.09 -27.55
N GLU A 128 12.07 -8.03 -27.11
CA GLU A 128 11.26 -8.88 -27.98
C GLU A 128 9.80 -8.80 -27.51
N GLN A 129 8.86 -8.48 -28.41
CA GLN A 129 7.41 -8.45 -28.11
C GLN A 129 7.04 -7.68 -26.82
N SER A 130 7.67 -6.53 -26.57
CA SER A 130 7.46 -5.69 -25.35
C SER A 130 7.97 -6.30 -24.04
N VAL A 131 8.74 -7.39 -24.10
CA VAL A 131 9.48 -7.96 -22.97
C VAL A 131 10.95 -7.60 -23.11
N LEU A 132 11.46 -6.87 -22.11
CA LEU A 132 12.86 -6.53 -21.98
C LEU A 132 13.58 -7.65 -21.25
N LYS A 133 14.46 -8.37 -21.95
CA LYS A 133 15.46 -9.24 -21.38
C LYS A 133 16.72 -8.42 -21.10
N TYR A 134 17.33 -8.55 -19.93
CA TYR A 134 18.52 -7.78 -19.56
C TYR A 134 19.44 -8.59 -18.64
N SER A 135 20.71 -8.19 -18.57
CA SER A 135 21.70 -8.81 -17.71
C SER A 135 22.60 -7.77 -17.02
N PHE A 136 23.11 -8.15 -15.86
CA PHE A 136 24.17 -7.43 -15.16
C PHE A 136 25.52 -8.08 -15.45
N SER A 137 26.61 -7.31 -15.41
CA SER A 137 27.94 -7.90 -15.62
C SER A 137 28.30 -8.85 -14.47
N ASP A 138 28.99 -9.94 -14.77
CA ASP A 138 29.37 -10.95 -13.76
C ASP A 138 30.11 -10.36 -12.55
N GLN A 139 30.91 -9.31 -12.76
CA GLN A 139 31.70 -8.64 -11.72
C GLN A 139 30.89 -8.03 -10.57
N ILE A 140 29.63 -7.68 -10.84
CA ILE A 140 28.76 -6.94 -9.91
C ILE A 140 27.43 -7.65 -9.66
N ARG A 141 27.06 -8.64 -10.48
CA ARG A 141 25.81 -9.39 -10.31
C ARG A 141 25.70 -9.98 -8.90
N SER A 142 26.76 -10.61 -8.41
CA SER A 142 26.77 -11.22 -7.06
C SER A 142 26.52 -10.18 -5.97
N GLU A 143 27.16 -9.01 -6.06
CA GLU A 143 26.98 -7.91 -5.10
C GLU A 143 25.58 -7.29 -5.18
N LEU A 144 25.00 -7.19 -6.38
CA LEU A 144 23.64 -6.68 -6.55
C LEU A 144 22.57 -7.62 -6.01
N LEU A 145 22.73 -8.93 -6.24
CA LEU A 145 21.71 -9.93 -5.93
C LEU A 145 21.82 -10.47 -4.49
N ASN A 146 23.03 -10.48 -3.93
CA ASN A 146 23.27 -10.89 -2.55
C ASN A 146 24.20 -9.90 -1.83
N PRO A 147 23.70 -8.67 -1.54
CA PRO A 147 24.52 -7.66 -0.89
C PRO A 147 24.74 -7.97 0.59
N GLU A 148 26.01 -8.04 1.02
CA GLU A 148 26.37 -8.08 2.45
C GLU A 148 25.99 -6.78 3.16
N ILE A 149 26.20 -5.65 2.49
CA ILE A 149 25.85 -4.31 2.99
C ILE A 149 24.89 -3.66 2.00
N TYR A 150 23.70 -3.29 2.47
CA TYR A 150 22.65 -2.68 1.66
C TYR A 150 22.00 -1.48 2.35
N ALA A 151 21.28 -0.69 1.55
CA ALA A 151 20.30 0.28 2.03
C ALA A 151 18.89 -0.22 1.72
N LEU A 152 17.94 0.05 2.60
CA LEU A 152 16.52 -0.14 2.32
C LEU A 152 15.98 1.08 1.60
N ILE A 153 15.80 0.96 0.29
CA ILE A 153 15.28 2.00 -0.58
C ILE A 153 13.78 1.81 -0.74
N ASP A 154 12.98 2.75 -0.24
CA ASP A 154 11.56 2.78 -0.55
C ASP A 154 11.32 3.32 -1.96
N MET A 155 10.86 2.46 -2.85
CA MET A 155 10.64 2.79 -4.24
C MET A 155 9.48 3.79 -4.43
N ARG A 156 8.52 3.89 -3.49
CA ARG A 156 7.47 4.91 -3.52
C ARG A 156 8.10 6.30 -3.42
N ILE A 157 8.96 6.50 -2.43
CA ILE A 157 9.70 7.75 -2.23
C ILE A 157 10.65 8.01 -3.41
N ALA A 158 11.35 6.97 -3.88
CA ALA A 158 12.27 7.10 -5.02
C ALA A 158 11.56 7.63 -6.28
N ARG A 159 10.29 7.23 -6.50
CA ARG A 159 9.45 7.70 -7.62
C ARG A 159 9.03 9.16 -7.50
N GLU A 160 8.94 9.74 -6.31
CA GLU A 160 8.52 11.14 -6.11
C GLU A 160 9.61 12.18 -6.45
N PHE A 161 10.89 11.79 -6.40
CA PHE A 161 11.98 12.72 -6.73
C PHE A 161 11.88 13.25 -8.17
N ARG A 162 12.14 14.55 -8.33
CA ARG A 162 12.15 15.30 -9.59
C ARG A 162 13.57 15.67 -10.04
N ARG A 163 14.58 15.54 -9.18
CA ARG A 163 16.01 15.74 -9.52
C ARG A 163 16.81 14.48 -9.30
N SER A 164 17.68 14.18 -10.28
CA SER A 164 18.59 13.03 -10.19
C SER A 164 19.55 13.16 -9.00
N HIS A 165 20.08 14.36 -8.78
CA HIS A 165 21.02 14.64 -7.69
C HIS A 165 20.37 14.49 -6.30
N SER A 166 19.10 14.84 -6.16
CA SER A 166 18.35 14.67 -4.90
C SER A 166 18.13 13.20 -4.59
N LEU A 167 17.71 12.41 -5.60
CA LEU A 167 17.57 10.97 -5.46
C LEU A 167 18.92 10.34 -5.07
N ALA A 168 20.01 10.72 -5.75
CA ALA A 168 21.35 10.24 -5.42
C ALA A 168 21.76 10.59 -3.98
N LEU A 169 21.51 11.82 -3.55
CA LEU A 169 21.79 12.27 -2.18
C LEU A 169 21.01 11.45 -1.14
N TRP A 170 19.72 11.26 -1.35
CA TRP A 170 18.89 10.45 -0.46
C TRP A 170 19.33 8.99 -0.41
N GLU A 171 19.58 8.36 -1.56
CA GLU A 171 20.09 6.97 -1.63
C GLU A 171 21.40 6.81 -0.83
N ASN A 172 22.31 7.79 -0.93
CA ASN A 172 23.59 7.78 -0.21
C ASN A 172 23.48 8.05 1.30
N THR A 173 22.33 8.54 1.78
CA THR A 173 22.14 8.97 3.18
C THR A 173 21.14 8.12 3.95
N VAL A 174 20.12 7.56 3.30
CA VAL A 174 18.99 6.88 3.95
C VAL A 174 19.40 5.71 4.85
N ARG A 175 20.45 4.96 4.49
CA ARG A 175 20.98 3.85 5.30
C ARG A 175 21.49 4.26 6.69
N TYR A 176 21.73 5.55 6.90
CA TYR A 176 22.21 6.09 8.16
C TYR A 176 21.07 6.52 9.09
N GLU A 177 19.79 6.29 8.76
CA GLU A 177 18.66 6.71 9.60
C GLU A 177 18.74 6.19 11.04
N GLY A 178 19.20 4.96 11.26
CA GLY A 178 19.33 4.37 12.60
C GLY A 178 20.55 4.86 13.38
N ILE A 179 21.58 5.37 12.68
CA ILE A 179 22.80 5.94 13.28
C ILE A 179 22.62 7.44 13.52
N GLY A 180 21.82 8.10 12.69
CA GLY A 180 21.55 9.53 12.73
C GLY A 180 22.55 10.39 11.96
N ILE A 181 23.68 9.84 11.51
CA ILE A 181 24.73 10.62 10.84
C ILE A 181 25.55 9.76 9.86
N THR A 182 25.95 10.35 8.72
CA THR A 182 26.83 9.70 7.75
C THR A 182 28.29 9.69 8.20
N ALA A 183 29.15 8.93 7.52
CA ALA A 183 30.59 9.16 7.59
C ALA A 183 30.96 10.55 7.02
N LYS A 184 32.13 11.07 7.39
CA LYS A 184 32.71 12.25 6.72
C LYS A 184 33.18 11.85 5.33
N ILE A 185 32.63 12.48 4.30
CA ILE A 185 32.98 12.19 2.91
C ILE A 185 33.86 13.33 2.40
N PRO A 186 35.07 13.06 1.88
CA PRO A 186 35.90 14.08 1.24
C PRO A 186 35.11 14.78 0.13
N LEU A 187 35.16 16.11 0.13
CA LEU A 187 34.36 16.94 -0.78
C LEU A 187 34.53 16.54 -2.26
N PRO A 188 35.74 16.24 -2.77
CA PRO A 188 35.90 15.79 -4.16
C PRO A 188 35.14 14.49 -4.44
N LYS A 189 35.31 13.46 -3.59
CA LYS A 189 34.63 12.17 -3.75
C LYS A 189 33.11 12.34 -3.69
N PHE A 190 32.61 13.15 -2.76
CA PHE A 190 31.18 13.45 -2.64
C PHE A 190 30.64 14.15 -3.90
N ARG A 191 31.39 15.09 -4.46
CA ARG A 191 31.00 15.80 -5.69
C ARG A 191 30.85 14.84 -6.86
N ASP A 192 31.76 13.89 -7.00
CA ASP A 192 31.73 12.89 -8.08
C ASP A 192 30.56 11.91 -7.94
N LEU A 193 30.17 11.55 -6.71
CA LEU A 193 28.98 10.73 -6.47
C LEU A 193 27.69 11.42 -6.93
N ILE A 194 27.57 12.72 -6.66
CA ILE A 194 26.36 13.48 -6.96
C ILE A 194 26.34 13.90 -8.43
N LEU A 195 27.44 14.42 -8.97
CA LEU A 195 27.50 15.04 -10.30
C LEU A 195 28.06 14.13 -11.39
N GLY A 196 28.88 13.13 -11.04
CA GLY A 196 29.73 12.41 -11.97
C GLY A 196 31.12 13.04 -12.13
N GLN A 197 32.04 12.26 -12.70
CA GLN A 197 33.46 12.61 -12.84
C GLN A 197 33.78 13.50 -14.07
N ASP A 198 32.79 13.82 -14.89
CA ASP A 198 32.99 14.52 -16.17
C ASP A 198 33.48 15.99 -16.02
N LYS A 199 34.12 16.52 -17.06
CA LYS A 199 34.57 17.91 -17.17
C LYS A 199 33.40 18.91 -17.18
N ALA A 200 32.20 18.51 -17.59
CA ALA A 200 31.00 19.35 -17.43
C ALA A 200 30.62 19.56 -15.94
N SER A 201 31.02 18.63 -15.05
CA SER A 201 30.88 18.77 -13.59
C SER A 201 31.76 19.89 -13.04
N GLN A 202 32.65 20.48 -13.83
CA GLN A 202 33.58 21.52 -13.40
C GLN A 202 32.89 22.88 -13.18
N SER A 203 31.70 23.09 -13.74
CA SER A 203 30.89 24.30 -13.55
C SER A 203 30.51 24.56 -12.07
N TYR A 204 30.61 23.51 -11.23
CA TYR A 204 30.40 23.59 -9.78
C TYR A 204 31.67 23.25 -9.00
N LYS A 205 32.86 23.54 -9.54
CA LYS A 205 34.15 23.31 -8.85
C LYS A 205 34.21 24.05 -7.53
N GLU A 206 33.76 25.30 -7.54
CA GLU A 206 33.70 26.11 -6.34
C GLU A 206 32.61 25.61 -5.40
N TYR A 207 33.00 25.35 -4.16
CA TYR A 207 32.07 24.84 -3.14
C TYR A 207 30.85 25.76 -2.95
N LYS A 208 31.03 27.08 -3.02
CA LYS A 208 29.94 28.06 -2.90
C LYS A 208 28.87 27.85 -3.97
N LEU A 209 29.28 27.65 -5.23
CA LEU A 209 28.37 27.39 -6.34
C LEU A 209 27.73 26.01 -6.23
N PHE A 210 28.52 24.98 -5.90
CA PHE A 210 28.01 23.63 -5.67
C PHE A 210 26.95 23.60 -4.58
N LYS A 211 27.23 24.21 -3.43
CA LYS A 211 26.30 24.28 -2.29
C LYS A 211 25.00 24.98 -2.68
N SER A 212 25.09 26.17 -3.26
CA SER A 212 23.90 26.99 -3.56
C SER A 212 23.05 26.46 -4.72
N LYS A 213 23.68 25.90 -5.76
CA LYS A 213 22.96 25.48 -6.98
C LYS A 213 22.59 24.00 -7.01
N VAL A 214 23.28 23.16 -6.24
CA VAL A 214 23.06 21.71 -6.22
C VAL A 214 22.66 21.25 -4.83
N LEU A 215 23.52 21.44 -3.84
CA LEU A 215 23.37 20.77 -2.54
C LEU A 215 22.12 21.22 -1.77
N VAL A 216 21.94 22.54 -1.62
CA VAL A 216 20.80 23.11 -0.90
C VAL A 216 19.47 22.75 -1.58
N PRO A 217 19.32 22.91 -2.92
CA PRO A 217 18.13 22.41 -3.61
C PRO A 217 17.88 20.92 -3.43
N CYS A 218 18.94 20.09 -3.38
CA CYS A 218 18.79 18.66 -3.15
C CYS A 218 18.29 18.36 -1.74
N ILE A 219 18.91 18.97 -0.72
CA ILE A 219 18.48 18.81 0.69
C ILE A 219 17.03 19.26 0.86
N GLN A 220 16.64 20.40 0.26
CA GLN A 220 15.27 20.89 0.31
C GLN A 220 14.28 19.88 -0.27
N GLU A 221 14.57 19.32 -1.45
CA GLU A 221 13.70 18.33 -2.08
C GLU A 221 13.64 17.04 -1.25
N VAL A 222 14.76 16.53 -0.72
CA VAL A 222 14.74 15.35 0.17
C VAL A 222 13.87 15.61 1.39
N ASN A 223 14.01 16.77 2.02
CA ASN A 223 13.21 17.17 3.17
C ASN A 223 11.75 17.45 2.81
N GLU A 224 11.40 17.61 1.54
CA GLU A 224 10.03 17.78 1.07
C GLU A 224 9.37 16.43 0.77
N VAL A 225 10.03 15.56 -0.01
CA VAL A 225 9.40 14.38 -0.63
C VAL A 225 9.64 13.06 0.10
N SER A 226 10.60 13.00 1.02
CA SER A 226 10.94 11.75 1.73
C SER A 226 10.47 11.77 3.18
N ASP A 227 10.46 10.59 3.80
CA ASP A 227 10.26 10.41 5.25
C ASP A 227 11.46 10.87 6.07
N HIS A 228 12.47 11.52 5.47
CA HIS A 228 13.72 11.87 6.13
C HIS A 228 13.95 13.39 6.11
N THR A 229 14.59 13.87 7.17
CA THR A 229 15.21 15.19 7.23
C THR A 229 16.72 15.04 7.16
N LEU A 230 17.32 15.78 6.24
CA LEU A 230 18.75 15.90 6.04
C LEU A 230 19.23 17.29 6.46
N GLU A 231 20.29 17.31 7.25
CA GLU A 231 21.02 18.53 7.60
C GLU A 231 22.49 18.39 7.19
N LEU A 232 23.03 19.43 6.54
CA LEU A 232 24.43 19.46 6.11
C LEU A 232 25.35 19.88 7.26
N ILE A 233 26.40 19.10 7.48
CA ILE A 233 27.53 19.42 8.36
C ILE A 233 28.77 19.60 7.49
N GLU A 234 29.39 20.79 7.58
CA GLU A 234 30.60 21.15 6.84
C GLU A 234 31.83 20.99 7.73
N HIS A 235 32.82 20.22 7.28
CA HIS A 235 34.12 20.12 7.94
C HIS A 235 35.12 21.01 7.21
N LYS A 236 35.57 22.06 7.91
CA LYS A 236 36.46 23.09 7.36
C LYS A 236 37.89 22.89 7.81
N SER A 237 38.82 23.21 6.91
CA SER A 237 40.24 23.36 7.16
C SER A 237 40.64 24.76 6.70
N GLY A 238 40.94 25.61 7.67
CA GLY A 238 41.05 27.05 7.45
C GLY A 238 39.76 27.64 6.85
N ARG A 239 39.86 28.20 5.64
CA ARG A 239 38.74 28.84 4.92
C ARG A 239 38.00 27.90 3.97
N SER A 240 38.52 26.70 3.73
CA SER A 240 37.99 25.77 2.74
C SER A 240 37.22 24.63 3.41
N VAL A 241 36.16 24.15 2.76
CA VAL A 241 35.45 22.93 3.18
C VAL A 241 36.17 21.72 2.56
N GLU A 242 36.67 20.82 3.40
CA GLU A 242 37.39 19.62 2.96
C GLU A 242 36.49 18.39 2.88
N ALA A 243 35.49 18.31 3.75
CA ALA A 243 34.57 17.19 3.80
C ALA A 243 33.16 17.63 4.17
N VAL A 244 32.18 16.84 3.73
CA VAL A 244 30.78 17.00 4.08
C VAL A 244 30.29 15.77 4.84
N GLN A 245 29.30 16.00 5.68
CA GLN A 245 28.62 14.96 6.45
C GLN A 245 27.16 15.35 6.54
N PHE A 246 26.27 14.37 6.66
CA PHE A 246 24.84 14.63 6.75
C PHE A 246 24.29 14.02 8.03
N LYS A 247 23.54 14.82 8.79
CA LYS A 247 22.66 14.29 9.83
C LYS A 247 21.38 13.83 9.13
N VAL A 248 20.95 12.62 9.46
CA VAL A 248 19.79 11.96 8.86
C VAL A 248 18.83 11.65 9.99
N THR A 249 17.59 12.10 9.90
CA THR A 249 16.58 11.82 10.91
C THR A 249 15.30 11.43 10.21
N ARG A 250 14.74 10.27 10.57
CA ARG A 250 13.40 9.91 10.11
C ARG A 250 12.43 10.93 10.68
N LYS A 251 11.68 11.60 9.82
CA LYS A 251 10.55 12.42 10.25
C LYS A 251 9.66 11.49 11.05
N GLN A 252 9.29 11.95 12.24
CA GLN A 252 8.11 11.35 12.86
C GLN A 252 7.02 11.57 11.81
N SER A 253 6.46 10.47 11.32
CA SER A 253 5.15 10.55 10.71
C SER A 253 4.34 11.43 11.65
N THR A 254 3.63 12.41 11.12
CA THR A 254 2.52 13.01 11.85
C THR A 254 1.42 11.95 12.02
N ASP A 255 1.79 10.80 12.57
CA ASP A 255 1.05 10.05 13.56
C ASP A 255 1.10 10.87 14.86
N THR A 256 0.70 12.15 14.80
CA THR A 256 -0.42 12.46 15.67
C THR A 256 -1.47 11.47 15.24
N VAL A 257 -1.53 10.34 15.96
CA VAL A 257 -2.77 9.61 16.14
C VAL A 257 -3.73 10.74 16.48
N GLU A 258 -4.49 11.19 15.50
CA GLU A 258 -5.47 12.21 15.76
C GLU A 258 -6.28 11.64 16.92
N ASP A 259 -6.68 12.48 17.88
CA ASP A 259 -7.54 12.05 18.97
C ASP A 259 -8.76 11.25 18.43
N GLY A 260 -9.10 11.44 17.14
CA GLY A 260 -9.96 10.59 16.31
C GLY A 260 -9.55 9.12 16.15
N ASP A 261 -8.30 8.74 15.88
CA ASP A 261 -7.89 7.35 15.63
C ASP A 261 -7.85 6.49 16.90
N VAL A 262 -7.41 7.05 18.04
CA VAL A 262 -7.55 6.36 19.34
C VAL A 262 -9.05 6.20 19.69
N LYS A 263 -9.86 7.23 19.43
CA LYS A 263 -11.32 7.17 19.65
C LYS A 263 -12.01 6.20 18.70
N ASN A 264 -11.56 6.11 17.45
CA ASN A 264 -12.09 5.20 16.44
C ASN A 264 -11.73 3.76 16.78
N GLU A 265 -10.51 3.46 17.20
CA GLU A 265 -10.13 2.10 17.61
C GLU A 265 -10.89 1.67 18.89
N ALA A 266 -11.08 2.58 19.86
CA ALA A 266 -11.93 2.30 21.01
C ALA A 266 -13.40 2.01 20.61
N LEU A 267 -13.93 2.72 19.62
CA LEU A 267 -15.26 2.48 19.05
C LEU A 267 -15.34 1.16 18.28
N VAL A 268 -14.28 0.80 17.55
CA VAL A 268 -14.18 -0.49 16.86
C VAL A 268 -14.26 -1.63 17.86
N GLU A 269 -13.55 -1.54 18.99
CA GLU A 269 -13.62 -2.53 20.07
C GLU A 269 -15.01 -2.58 20.75
N GLU A 270 -15.72 -1.46 20.88
CA GLU A 270 -17.09 -1.45 21.40
C GLU A 270 -18.09 -2.11 20.46
N VAL A 271 -18.01 -1.84 19.15
CA VAL A 271 -18.86 -2.48 18.14
C VAL A 271 -18.54 -3.97 18.02
N ALA A 272 -17.27 -4.36 18.15
CA ALA A 272 -16.84 -5.76 18.12
C ALA A 272 -17.44 -6.60 19.25
N LYS A 273 -17.75 -6.00 20.42
CA LYS A 273 -18.44 -6.70 21.53
C LYS A 273 -19.84 -7.18 21.17
N PHE A 274 -20.45 -6.65 20.11
CA PHE A 274 -21.74 -7.12 19.60
C PHE A 274 -21.61 -8.29 18.59
N GLY A 275 -20.41 -8.79 18.33
CA GLY A 275 -20.17 -9.88 17.38
C GLY A 275 -19.98 -9.41 15.93
N ILE A 276 -19.71 -8.12 15.72
CA ILE A 276 -19.44 -7.52 14.41
C ILE A 276 -17.92 -7.58 14.15
N PRO A 277 -17.47 -8.09 12.98
CA PRO A 277 -16.05 -8.11 12.63
C PRO A 277 -15.41 -6.72 12.71
N ARG A 278 -14.14 -6.64 13.13
CA ARG A 278 -13.43 -5.35 13.29
C ARG A 278 -13.30 -4.60 11.96
N SER A 279 -13.09 -5.34 10.88
CA SER A 279 -13.07 -4.84 9.51
C SER A 279 -14.40 -4.16 9.12
N GLU A 280 -15.52 -4.79 9.46
CA GLU A 280 -16.87 -4.22 9.28
C GLU A 280 -17.10 -3.01 10.19
N ALA A 281 -16.71 -3.09 11.46
CA ALA A 281 -16.86 -1.98 12.42
C ALA A 281 -16.11 -0.71 11.96
N ARG A 282 -14.88 -0.86 11.47
CA ARG A 282 -14.09 0.24 10.88
C ARG A 282 -14.82 0.86 9.70
N ARG A 283 -15.36 0.04 8.78
CA ARG A 283 -16.14 0.52 7.64
C ARG A 283 -17.40 1.28 8.07
N LEU A 284 -18.14 0.77 9.06
CA LEU A 284 -19.35 1.40 9.57
C LEU A 284 -19.06 2.75 10.23
N ILE A 285 -17.96 2.88 10.98
CA ILE A 285 -17.52 4.14 11.59
C ILE A 285 -17.16 5.17 10.51
N THR A 286 -16.46 4.76 9.46
CA THR A 286 -16.15 5.64 8.31
C THR A 286 -17.40 6.05 7.53
N GLN A 287 -18.35 5.14 7.34
CA GLN A 287 -19.54 5.37 6.52
C GLN A 287 -20.61 6.23 7.23
N TYR A 288 -20.87 5.98 8.50
CA TYR A 288 -21.98 6.60 9.25
C TYR A 288 -21.52 7.67 10.25
N GLY A 289 -20.21 7.77 10.51
CA GLY A 289 -19.62 8.72 11.44
C GLY A 289 -19.77 8.32 12.91
N VAL A 290 -18.84 8.81 13.74
CA VAL A 290 -18.68 8.46 15.16
C VAL A 290 -19.94 8.69 15.99
N GLN A 291 -20.66 9.79 15.78
CA GLN A 291 -21.84 10.15 16.60
C GLN A 291 -23.01 9.17 16.37
N ARG A 292 -23.23 8.75 15.13
CA ARG A 292 -24.32 7.84 14.78
C ARG A 292 -24.05 6.42 15.27
N ILE A 293 -22.79 5.99 15.23
CA ILE A 293 -22.35 4.72 15.82
C ILE A 293 -22.57 4.75 17.33
N LYS A 294 -22.15 5.81 18.04
CA LYS A 294 -22.37 5.94 19.49
C LYS A 294 -23.85 5.90 19.87
N ALA A 295 -24.71 6.56 19.11
CA ALA A 295 -26.16 6.53 19.32
C ALA A 295 -26.73 5.11 19.13
N ALA A 296 -26.30 4.39 18.08
CA ALA A 296 -26.72 3.02 17.81
C ALA A 296 -26.20 2.03 18.88
N ILE A 297 -24.97 2.21 19.38
CA ILE A 297 -24.40 1.44 20.49
C ILE A 297 -25.27 1.64 21.75
N ALA A 298 -25.56 2.90 22.10
CA ALA A 298 -26.35 3.23 23.29
C ALA A 298 -27.79 2.71 23.20
N TYR A 299 -28.41 2.78 22.02
CA TYR A 299 -29.74 2.21 21.75
C TYR A 299 -29.74 0.67 21.91
N THR A 300 -28.74 0.01 21.34
CA THR A 300 -28.58 -1.46 21.41
C THR A 300 -28.36 -1.93 22.85
N LEU A 301 -27.48 -1.26 23.61
CA LEU A 301 -27.22 -1.58 25.01
C LEU A 301 -28.44 -1.35 25.91
N ASN A 302 -29.22 -0.30 25.67
CA ASN A 302 -30.43 -0.04 26.44
C ASN A 302 -31.49 -1.14 26.19
N ARG A 303 -31.57 -1.69 24.98
CA ARG A 303 -32.50 -2.79 24.68
C ARG A 303 -32.06 -4.13 25.29
N THR A 304 -30.75 -4.41 25.34
CA THR A 304 -30.21 -5.66 25.89
C THR A 304 -30.12 -5.69 27.42
N THR A 305 -30.11 -4.51 28.08
CA THR A 305 -30.02 -4.41 29.55
C THR A 305 -31.38 -4.20 30.25
N LYS A 306 -32.47 -3.94 29.51
CA LYS A 306 -33.82 -3.80 30.06
C LYS A 306 -34.39 -5.13 30.56
N LYS A 307 -34.68 -5.22 31.86
CA LYS A 307 -35.16 -6.44 32.54
C LYS A 307 -36.58 -6.91 32.16
N ASN A 308 -37.39 -6.06 31.52
CA ASN A 308 -38.81 -6.34 31.20
C ASN A 308 -39.11 -6.42 29.69
N ALA A 309 -38.11 -6.72 28.87
CA ALA A 309 -38.28 -6.75 27.41
C ALA A 309 -37.76 -8.06 26.82
N ALA A 310 -38.37 -8.54 25.74
CA ALA A 310 -37.99 -9.81 25.11
C ALA A 310 -36.48 -9.85 24.78
N PRO A 311 -35.77 -10.98 25.00
CA PRO A 311 -34.35 -11.11 24.69
C PRO A 311 -34.07 -10.79 23.22
N VAL A 312 -32.93 -10.16 22.94
CA VAL A 312 -32.47 -9.91 21.57
C VAL A 312 -31.64 -11.12 21.12
N ASP A 313 -32.19 -11.96 20.25
CA ASP A 313 -31.54 -13.21 19.81
C ASP A 313 -30.27 -12.98 18.98
N ASN A 314 -30.23 -11.92 18.15
CA ASN A 314 -29.05 -11.53 17.37
C ASN A 314 -28.72 -10.04 17.58
N VAL A 315 -27.81 -9.77 18.50
CA VAL A 315 -27.40 -8.41 18.88
C VAL A 315 -26.70 -7.67 17.72
N ALA A 316 -25.94 -8.39 16.87
CA ALA A 316 -25.27 -7.82 15.71
C ALA A 316 -26.27 -7.33 14.66
N ALA A 317 -27.25 -8.17 14.30
CA ALA A 317 -28.32 -7.81 13.36
C ALA A 317 -29.17 -6.64 13.89
N TYR A 318 -29.46 -6.63 15.20
CA TYR A 318 -30.19 -5.54 15.84
C TYR A 318 -29.42 -4.22 15.78
N PHE A 319 -28.12 -4.23 16.07
CA PHE A 319 -27.25 -3.06 15.94
C PHE A 319 -27.22 -2.53 14.50
N ARG A 320 -27.06 -3.42 13.50
CA ARG A 320 -27.07 -3.04 12.07
C ARG A 320 -28.39 -2.35 11.69
N LYS A 321 -29.53 -2.91 12.12
CA LYS A 321 -30.86 -2.29 11.90
C LYS A 321 -30.97 -0.93 12.60
N ALA A 322 -30.48 -0.79 13.82
CA ALA A 322 -30.48 0.49 14.52
C ALA A 322 -29.64 1.56 13.81
N LEU A 323 -28.50 1.16 13.25
CA LEU A 323 -27.62 2.05 12.51
C LEU A 323 -28.21 2.50 11.16
N THR A 324 -28.79 1.57 10.40
CA THR A 324 -29.38 1.85 9.07
C THR A 324 -30.62 2.73 9.18
N HIS A 325 -31.54 2.40 10.10
CA HIS A 325 -32.77 3.17 10.32
C HIS A 325 -32.55 4.44 11.17
N GLY A 326 -31.37 4.61 11.78
CA GLY A 326 -31.00 5.83 12.50
C GLY A 326 -31.69 5.98 13.85
N TYR A 327 -32.04 4.89 14.53
CA TYR A 327 -32.69 4.93 15.83
C TYR A 327 -31.80 5.58 16.90
N THR A 328 -32.36 6.51 17.66
CA THR A 328 -31.69 7.18 18.79
C THR A 328 -32.49 7.03 20.08
N LEU A 329 -31.86 7.24 21.23
CA LEU A 329 -32.51 7.15 22.55
C LEU A 329 -33.66 8.16 22.76
N ALA A 330 -33.79 9.17 21.89
CA ALA A 330 -34.89 10.14 21.91
C ALA A 330 -36.19 9.60 21.28
N ASP A 331 -36.09 8.61 20.38
CA ASP A 331 -37.24 7.95 19.76
C ASP A 331 -37.74 6.81 20.65
N GLY A 332 -38.24 7.20 21.83
CA GLY A 332 -38.95 6.32 22.74
C GLY A 332 -40.35 6.01 22.24
N GLN A 333 -40.50 5.42 21.05
CA GLN A 333 -41.73 4.79 20.56
C GLN A 333 -41.45 3.96 19.30
N GLY A 334 -40.72 2.85 19.47
CA GLY A 334 -40.74 1.75 18.51
C GLY A 334 -41.99 0.91 18.77
N THR A 335 -42.99 1.04 17.90
CA THR A 335 -44.22 0.26 17.86
C THR A 335 -43.94 -1.25 17.92
N GLU A 336 -44.27 -1.89 19.04
CA GLU A 336 -44.55 -3.32 19.10
C GLU A 336 -45.90 -3.58 18.42
N ALA A 337 -45.88 -4.05 17.18
CA ALA A 337 -47.06 -4.62 16.55
C ALA A 337 -47.12 -6.12 16.90
N ALA A 338 -47.95 -6.44 17.89
CA ALA A 338 -48.30 -7.81 18.25
C ALA A 338 -49.11 -8.48 17.13
N ALA A 339 -48.77 -9.74 16.83
CA ALA A 339 -49.52 -10.59 15.92
C ALA A 339 -50.68 -11.31 16.64
N PRO A 340 -51.82 -11.54 15.97
CA PRO A 340 -52.68 -12.68 16.26
C PRO A 340 -52.56 -13.78 15.18
N ALA A 341 -52.69 -15.01 15.64
CA ALA A 341 -52.52 -16.26 14.89
C ALA A 341 -53.64 -16.58 13.87
N LYS A 342 -53.31 -17.39 12.84
CA LYS A 342 -53.96 -18.67 12.50
C LYS A 342 -53.42 -19.33 11.20
N GLU A 343 -52.60 -20.37 11.40
CA GLU A 343 -52.62 -21.75 10.83
C GLU A 343 -53.22 -22.08 9.45
N SER A 344 -53.07 -21.25 8.41
CA SER A 344 -53.14 -21.76 7.02
C SER A 344 -52.22 -21.05 6.00
N ALA A 345 -51.34 -20.16 6.47
CA ALA A 345 -50.44 -19.34 5.66
C ALA A 345 -48.96 -19.77 5.70
N GLN A 346 -48.61 -20.77 6.54
CA GLN A 346 -47.23 -21.19 6.79
C GLN A 346 -46.51 -21.70 5.53
N SER A 347 -47.17 -22.48 4.66
CA SER A 347 -46.51 -23.04 3.48
C SER A 347 -46.17 -22.00 2.41
N LYS A 348 -46.98 -20.94 2.26
CA LYS A 348 -46.68 -19.83 1.35
C LYS A 348 -45.61 -18.92 1.95
N GLN A 349 -45.68 -18.65 3.25
CA GLN A 349 -44.70 -17.81 3.94
C GLN A 349 -43.31 -18.47 3.98
N GLU A 350 -43.22 -19.79 4.18
CA GLU A 350 -41.98 -20.56 4.07
C GLU A 350 -41.40 -20.53 2.65
N GLN A 351 -42.23 -20.67 1.62
CA GLN A 351 -41.78 -20.55 0.23
C GLN A 351 -41.27 -19.15 -0.12
N ILE A 352 -41.89 -18.10 0.43
CA ILE A 352 -41.46 -16.71 0.24
C ILE A 352 -40.13 -16.49 1.00
N ARG A 353 -39.99 -17.02 2.21
CA ARG A 353 -38.75 -17.00 2.99
C ARG A 353 -37.61 -17.69 2.24
N ASP A 354 -37.84 -18.87 1.67
CA ASP A 354 -36.82 -19.60 0.90
C ASP A 354 -36.37 -18.85 -0.34
N LYS A 355 -37.29 -18.17 -1.04
CA LYS A 355 -36.97 -17.31 -2.19
C LYS A 355 -36.19 -16.06 -1.76
N TYR A 356 -36.57 -15.44 -0.64
CA TYR A 356 -35.85 -14.31 -0.07
C TYR A 356 -34.40 -14.68 0.27
N LEU A 357 -34.20 -15.80 0.98
CA LEU A 357 -32.87 -16.28 1.33
C LEU A 357 -32.05 -16.67 0.09
N ALA A 358 -32.68 -17.24 -0.94
CA ALA A 358 -32.01 -17.53 -2.21
C ALA A 358 -31.53 -16.25 -2.91
N ALA A 359 -32.30 -15.17 -2.88
CA ALA A 359 -31.88 -13.88 -3.44
C ALA A 359 -30.73 -13.24 -2.62
N LYS A 360 -30.72 -13.43 -1.30
CA LYS A 360 -29.67 -12.92 -0.41
C LYS A 360 -28.35 -13.69 -0.48
N VAL A 361 -28.29 -14.85 -1.13
CA VAL A 361 -27.04 -15.62 -1.31
C VAL A 361 -25.98 -14.80 -2.06
N GLU A 362 -26.38 -14.01 -3.07
CA GLU A 362 -25.42 -13.20 -3.84
C GLU A 362 -24.86 -12.04 -3.00
N GLU A 363 -25.72 -11.34 -2.26
CA GLU A 363 -25.32 -10.29 -1.32
C GLU A 363 -24.42 -10.83 -0.19
N ALA A 364 -24.76 -12.00 0.37
CA ALA A 364 -23.93 -12.70 1.35
C ALA A 364 -22.55 -13.05 0.79
N GLY A 365 -22.51 -13.50 -0.48
CA GLY A 365 -21.26 -13.78 -1.17
C GLY A 365 -20.41 -12.55 -1.44
N ALA A 366 -21.03 -11.41 -1.77
CA ALA A 366 -20.33 -10.14 -1.92
C ALA A 366 -19.77 -9.65 -0.56
N TYR A 367 -20.61 -9.65 0.48
CA TYR A 367 -20.20 -9.31 1.85
C TYR A 367 -19.02 -10.16 2.32
N PHE A 368 -19.06 -11.48 2.10
CA PHE A 368 -17.96 -12.37 2.50
C PHE A 368 -16.63 -12.04 1.85
N ARG A 369 -16.63 -11.62 0.57
CA ARG A 369 -15.41 -11.27 -0.18
C ARG A 369 -14.79 -9.94 0.26
N GLU A 370 -15.56 -9.08 0.90
CA GLU A 370 -15.08 -7.78 1.42
C GLU A 370 -14.39 -7.90 2.78
N LEU A 371 -14.57 -9.02 3.49
CA LEU A 371 -13.94 -9.27 4.79
C LEU A 371 -12.47 -9.66 4.64
N GLU A 372 -11.66 -9.39 5.66
CA GLU A 372 -10.28 -9.85 5.74
C GLU A 372 -10.19 -11.39 5.87
N ILE A 373 -9.07 -11.98 5.47
CA ILE A 373 -8.86 -13.44 5.41
C ILE A 373 -9.09 -14.11 6.78
N ASP A 374 -8.66 -13.46 7.87
CA ASP A 374 -8.81 -13.97 9.23
C ASP A 374 -10.29 -14.01 9.67
N ASP A 375 -11.08 -13.00 9.28
CA ASP A 375 -12.52 -12.94 9.57
C ASP A 375 -13.30 -13.93 8.70
N GLN A 376 -12.90 -14.10 7.43
CA GLN A 376 -13.45 -15.15 6.56
C GLN A 376 -13.23 -16.55 7.16
N THR A 377 -12.05 -16.80 7.72
CA THR A 377 -11.71 -18.09 8.31
C THR A 377 -12.55 -18.36 9.56
N LYS A 378 -12.72 -17.37 10.45
CA LYS A 378 -13.60 -17.51 11.63
C LYS A 378 -15.05 -17.78 11.28
N LEU A 379 -15.58 -17.15 10.22
CA LEU A 379 -16.95 -17.39 9.76
C LEU A 379 -17.11 -18.82 9.20
N ILE A 380 -16.11 -19.31 8.47
CA ILE A 380 -16.09 -20.70 7.96
C ILE A 380 -16.04 -21.69 9.12
N GLU A 381 -15.20 -21.43 10.14
CA GLU A 381 -15.09 -22.27 11.34
C GLU A 381 -16.44 -22.35 12.09
N ARG A 382 -17.06 -21.20 12.36
CA ARG A 382 -18.36 -21.16 13.04
C ARG A 382 -19.46 -21.85 12.24
N TYR A 383 -19.51 -21.68 10.93
CA TYR A 383 -20.43 -22.43 10.09
C TYR A 383 -20.18 -23.95 10.17
N ASN A 384 -18.92 -24.37 10.09
CA ASN A 384 -18.56 -25.78 10.13
C ASN A 384 -18.95 -26.45 11.46
N GLU A 385 -18.96 -25.71 12.57
CA GLU A 385 -19.49 -26.17 13.86
C GLU A 385 -21.00 -26.45 13.79
N THR A 386 -21.77 -25.62 13.08
CA THR A 386 -23.24 -25.81 12.93
C THR A 386 -23.61 -27.02 12.06
N VAL A 387 -22.71 -27.46 11.19
CA VAL A 387 -22.91 -28.63 10.30
C VAL A 387 -22.05 -29.82 10.70
N ALA A 388 -21.55 -29.85 11.95
CA ALA A 388 -20.71 -30.92 12.49
C ALA A 388 -21.44 -32.27 12.42
N GLY A 389 -21.16 -33.05 11.37
CA GLY A 389 -21.82 -34.33 11.07
C GLY A 389 -22.13 -34.56 9.59
N SER A 390 -22.19 -33.50 8.78
CA SER A 390 -22.50 -33.57 7.34
C SER A 390 -21.28 -33.23 6.49
N LYS A 391 -20.52 -34.25 6.08
CA LYS A 391 -19.30 -34.10 5.26
C LYS A 391 -19.53 -33.34 3.94
N ASP A 392 -20.74 -33.42 3.38
CA ASP A 392 -21.11 -32.77 2.12
C ASP A 392 -21.36 -31.26 2.24
N LEU A 393 -21.53 -30.76 3.47
CA LEU A 393 -21.81 -29.36 3.78
C LEU A 393 -20.63 -28.64 4.42
N THR A 394 -19.63 -29.37 4.93
CA THR A 394 -18.43 -28.80 5.55
C THR A 394 -17.53 -28.10 4.53
N LEU A 395 -17.07 -26.90 4.84
CA LEU A 395 -16.14 -26.13 4.02
C LEU A 395 -14.70 -26.35 4.49
N SER A 396 -13.76 -26.52 3.54
CA SER A 396 -12.34 -26.65 3.83
C SER A 396 -11.52 -25.67 3.00
N PRO A 397 -10.57 -24.93 3.59
CA PRO A 397 -9.68 -24.03 2.84
C PRO A 397 -8.83 -24.74 1.78
N LYS A 398 -8.60 -26.05 1.94
CA LYS A 398 -7.72 -26.85 1.07
C LYS A 398 -8.44 -27.54 -0.09
N LYS A 399 -9.79 -27.48 -0.15
CA LYS A 399 -10.60 -28.18 -1.17
C LYS A 399 -11.67 -27.25 -1.73
N LYS A 400 -11.91 -27.35 -3.04
CA LYS A 400 -13.00 -26.61 -3.69
C LYS A 400 -14.34 -27.09 -3.10
N ALA A 401 -15.09 -26.17 -2.49
CA ALA A 401 -16.40 -26.46 -1.91
C ALA A 401 -17.43 -26.84 -2.98
N SER A 402 -18.32 -27.79 -2.66
CA SER A 402 -19.44 -28.17 -3.54
C SER A 402 -20.44 -27.02 -3.68
N LYS A 403 -21.21 -26.98 -4.78
CA LYS A 403 -22.24 -25.95 -4.98
C LYS A 403 -23.30 -25.99 -3.87
N LEU A 404 -23.58 -27.19 -3.35
CA LEU A 404 -24.48 -27.40 -2.21
C LEU A 404 -23.91 -26.81 -0.92
N ALA A 405 -22.64 -27.10 -0.59
CA ALA A 405 -21.96 -26.55 0.58
C ALA A 405 -21.85 -25.01 0.52
N GLN A 406 -21.53 -24.46 -0.65
CA GLN A 406 -21.48 -23.00 -0.85
C GLN A 406 -22.86 -22.36 -0.64
N THR A 407 -23.91 -22.94 -1.22
CA THR A 407 -25.27 -22.41 -1.08
C THR A 407 -25.75 -22.49 0.37
N SER A 408 -25.44 -23.58 1.06
CA SER A 408 -25.73 -23.77 2.49
C SER A 408 -25.01 -22.73 3.34
N PHE A 409 -23.70 -22.53 3.11
CA PHE A 409 -22.91 -21.54 3.81
C PHE A 409 -23.42 -20.11 3.61
N PHE A 410 -23.72 -19.69 2.38
CA PHE A 410 -24.17 -18.32 2.13
C PHE A 410 -25.60 -18.07 2.62
N ARG A 411 -26.47 -19.10 2.65
CA ARG A 411 -27.78 -19.02 3.32
C ARG A 411 -27.62 -18.85 4.83
N TRP A 412 -26.73 -19.63 5.43
CA TRP A 412 -26.40 -19.49 6.86
C TRP A 412 -25.81 -18.11 7.14
N LEU A 413 -24.86 -17.65 6.32
CA LEU A 413 -24.21 -16.34 6.48
C LEU A 413 -25.22 -15.20 6.35
N ALA A 414 -26.22 -15.33 5.47
CA ALA A 414 -27.27 -14.33 5.35
C ALA A 414 -28.10 -14.21 6.64
N LEU A 415 -28.50 -15.34 7.22
CA LEU A 415 -29.24 -15.38 8.48
C LEU A 415 -28.40 -14.91 9.67
N ASP A 416 -27.13 -15.28 9.69
CA ASP A 416 -26.19 -14.88 10.73
C ASP A 416 -25.91 -13.37 10.70
N THR A 417 -25.76 -12.80 9.49
CA THR A 417 -25.43 -11.38 9.29
C THR A 417 -26.66 -10.48 9.46
N TRP A 418 -27.82 -10.84 8.90
CA TRP A 418 -28.99 -9.96 8.86
C TRP A 418 -30.15 -10.39 9.76
N GLY A 419 -30.07 -11.57 10.37
CA GLY A 419 -31.14 -12.16 11.19
C GLY A 419 -32.25 -12.78 10.35
N GLU A 420 -33.26 -13.32 11.03
CA GLU A 420 -34.47 -13.82 10.36
C GLU A 420 -35.23 -12.66 9.67
N PRO A 421 -35.70 -12.86 8.44
CA PRO A 421 -36.48 -11.85 7.72
C PRO A 421 -37.80 -11.58 8.44
N THR A 422 -38.11 -10.31 8.63
CA THR A 422 -39.39 -9.87 9.18
C THR A 422 -40.51 -9.94 8.14
N SER A 423 -41.77 -9.86 8.57
CA SER A 423 -42.91 -9.80 7.65
C SER A 423 -42.78 -8.65 6.64
N ASP A 424 -42.22 -7.52 7.07
CA ASP A 424 -41.99 -6.36 6.21
C ASP A 424 -40.89 -6.62 5.18
N ASP A 425 -39.79 -7.28 5.57
CA ASP A 425 -38.69 -7.66 4.65
C ASP A 425 -39.20 -8.59 3.53
N LEU A 426 -40.09 -9.54 3.88
CA LEU A 426 -40.69 -10.46 2.93
C LEU A 426 -41.71 -9.76 2.02
N LEU A 427 -42.48 -8.80 2.53
CA LEU A 427 -43.40 -7.98 1.75
C LEU A 427 -42.66 -7.07 0.76
N GLU A 428 -41.58 -6.41 1.20
CA GLU A 428 -40.77 -5.56 0.33
C GLU A 428 -40.10 -6.37 -0.79
N PHE A 429 -39.62 -7.58 -0.47
CA PHE A 429 -39.09 -8.51 -1.46
C PHE A 429 -40.14 -8.90 -2.49
N LEU A 430 -41.37 -9.22 -2.06
CA LEU A 430 -42.47 -9.53 -2.98
C LEU A 430 -42.79 -8.35 -3.90
N LEU A 431 -42.89 -7.13 -3.37
CA LEU A 431 -43.16 -5.92 -4.14
C LEU A 431 -42.04 -5.64 -5.17
N LYS A 432 -40.77 -5.77 -4.77
CA LYS A 432 -39.63 -5.62 -5.69
C LYS A 432 -39.62 -6.70 -6.78
N SER A 433 -39.93 -7.95 -6.42
CA SER A 433 -39.99 -9.05 -7.37
C SER A 433 -41.17 -8.96 -8.35
N SER A 434 -42.29 -8.34 -7.95
CA SER A 434 -43.42 -8.10 -8.86
C SER A 434 -43.18 -6.92 -9.80
N LEU A 435 -42.42 -5.90 -9.36
CA LEU A 435 -42.02 -4.76 -10.19
C LEU A 435 -40.96 -5.14 -11.24
N ALA A 436 -40.09 -6.10 -10.94
CA ALA A 436 -39.10 -6.63 -11.88
C ALA A 436 -39.69 -7.63 -12.90
N GLY A 437 -40.97 -7.98 -12.77
CA GLY A 437 -41.69 -8.93 -13.61
C GLY A 437 -42.60 -8.32 -14.68
N ASN A 438 -42.51 -7.00 -14.92
CA ASN A 438 -43.21 -6.29 -16.00
C ASN A 438 -42.24 -5.81 -17.09
#